data_AF-A0A4Z0QND9-F1
#
_entry.id   AF-A0A4Z0QND9-F1
#
_cell.length_a   1.000
_cell.length_b   1.000
_cell.length_c   1.000
_cell.angle_alpha   90.00
_cell.angle_beta   90.00
_cell.angle_gamma   90.00
#
_symmetry.space_group_name_H-M   'P 1'
#
loop_
_entity.id
_entity.type
_entity.pdbx_description
1 polymer ?
#
loop_
_entity_poly.entity_id
_entity_poly.type
_entity_poly.pdbx_seq_one_letter_code
_entity_poly.pdbx_strand_id
1 'polypeptide(L)'
;MIDEVKGSINDVDSFSQDEKTELVEKSFVAITAVSKKKGKARKTEVAMGTVNGMKLFTYGIDESIKSRSRPKPEDRIRAMGLEKVVTEKIVSEIKEGKVTSRHLDDLVKTNLIEEISKLDSKSQQEITQTLFDNKNERNAKNTEDISVVILQNGTISNYLTENWYSGLLRTIIKLSQQASVNKEILDELSDEQNCYLTGCTKDLKLILDNMLKSLNPDQV
;
A
#
# COMPACT_ATOMS: atom_id res chain seq x y z
N MET A 1 -2.59 -25.17 21.55
CA MET A 1 -3.28 -24.24 22.47
C MET A 1 -2.30 -23.97 23.60
N ILE A 2 -2.02 -22.69 23.90
CA ILE A 2 -1.33 -22.34 25.15
C ILE A 2 -2.45 -21.98 26.11
N ASP A 3 -2.66 -22.81 27.12
CA ASP A 3 -3.66 -22.53 28.15
C ASP A 3 -3.24 -21.28 28.92
N GLU A 4 -4.11 -20.27 28.94
CA GLU A 4 -3.87 -19.04 29.66
C GLU A 4 -4.06 -19.31 31.16
N VAL A 5 -2.95 -19.47 31.89
CA VAL A 5 -2.97 -19.61 33.35
C VAL A 5 -3.12 -18.22 33.97
N LYS A 6 -4.24 -17.98 34.65
CA LYS A 6 -4.48 -16.76 35.44
C LYS A 6 -4.25 -17.05 36.92
N GLY A 7 -3.37 -16.30 37.56
CA GLY A 7 -3.06 -16.40 38.98
C GLY A 7 -2.49 -15.08 39.53
N SER A 8 -2.61 -14.88 40.83
CA SER A 8 -1.98 -13.76 41.54
C SER A 8 -0.53 -14.10 41.91
N ILE A 9 0.34 -13.09 42.00
CA ILE A 9 1.70 -13.29 42.53
C ILE A 9 1.69 -13.81 43.98
N ASN A 10 0.60 -13.54 44.70
CA ASN A 10 0.38 -14.05 46.05
C ASN A 10 0.20 -15.58 46.07
N ASP A 11 -0.29 -16.16 44.97
CA ASP A 11 -0.57 -17.60 44.83
C ASP A 11 0.67 -18.43 44.48
N VAL A 12 1.84 -17.77 44.34
CA VAL A 12 3.10 -18.43 43.98
C VAL A 12 3.92 -18.71 45.24
N ASP A 13 3.82 -19.92 45.78
CA ASP A 13 4.53 -20.31 47.01
C ASP A 13 6.05 -20.44 46.85
N SER A 14 6.54 -20.51 45.61
CA SER A 14 7.98 -20.64 45.31
C SER A 14 8.79 -19.35 45.44
N PHE A 15 8.14 -18.20 45.68
CA PHE A 15 8.82 -16.92 45.90
C PHE A 15 8.72 -16.49 47.35
N SER A 16 9.82 -15.95 47.88
CA SER A 16 9.84 -15.27 49.18
C SER A 16 9.03 -13.96 49.13
N GLN A 17 8.66 -13.45 50.30
CA GLN A 17 7.87 -12.22 50.39
C GLN A 17 8.64 -10.99 49.86
N ASP A 18 9.96 -10.97 50.01
CA ASP A 18 10.82 -9.90 49.51
C ASP A 18 10.89 -9.94 47.96
N GLU A 19 11.03 -11.12 47.36
CA GLU A 19 10.99 -11.31 45.90
C GLU A 19 9.62 -10.95 45.30
N LYS A 20 8.52 -11.31 45.99
CA LYS A 20 7.16 -10.90 45.59
C LYS A 20 7.01 -9.38 45.63
N THR A 21 7.53 -8.72 46.66
CA THR A 21 7.48 -7.26 46.82
C THR A 21 8.28 -6.57 45.72
N GLU A 22 9.50 -7.02 45.44
CA GLU A 22 10.33 -6.47 44.36
C GLU A 22 9.68 -6.62 42.97
N LEU A 23 9.01 -7.75 42.71
CA LEU A 23 8.26 -7.97 41.47
C LEU A 23 7.05 -7.04 41.35
N VAL A 24 6.32 -6.79 42.44
CA VAL A 24 5.22 -5.82 42.47
C VAL A 24 5.74 -4.41 42.18
N GLU A 25 6.85 -3.99 42.78
CA GLU A 25 7.46 -2.68 42.52
C GLU A 25 7.93 -2.53 41.07
N LYS A 26 8.62 -3.54 40.53
CA LYS A 26 9.02 -3.57 39.12
C LYS A 26 7.81 -3.53 38.19
N SER A 27 6.72 -4.21 38.55
CA SER A 27 5.47 -4.17 37.79
C SER A 27 4.85 -2.77 37.80
N PHE A 28 4.89 -2.06 38.93
CA PHE A 28 4.37 -0.70 39.05
C PHE A 28 5.16 0.30 38.20
N VAL A 29 6.49 0.20 38.22
CA VAL A 29 7.38 1.01 37.36
C VAL A 29 7.11 0.72 35.88
N ALA A 30 6.96 -0.55 35.51
CA ALA A 30 6.64 -0.96 34.14
C ALA A 30 5.24 -0.47 33.70
N ILE A 31 4.22 -0.59 34.56
CA ILE A 31 2.86 -0.08 34.32
C ILE A 31 2.88 1.44 34.17
N THR A 32 3.68 2.14 34.97
CA THR A 32 3.87 3.60 34.89
C THR A 32 4.55 3.99 33.57
N ALA A 33 5.56 3.24 33.13
CA ALA A 33 6.24 3.46 31.86
C ALA A 33 5.32 3.18 30.65
N VAL A 34 4.50 2.13 30.72
CA VAL A 34 3.47 1.79 29.73
C VAL A 34 2.41 2.89 29.66
N SER A 35 1.92 3.35 30.81
CA SER A 35 0.86 4.38 30.87
C SER A 35 1.34 5.74 30.37
N LYS A 36 2.61 6.11 30.58
CA LYS A 36 3.24 7.30 29.98
C LYS A 36 3.37 7.23 28.45
N LYS A 37 3.37 6.04 27.84
CA LYS A 37 3.45 5.83 26.38
C LYS A 37 2.06 5.68 25.71
N LYS A 38 0.96 5.85 26.45
CA LYS A 38 -0.40 5.72 25.91
C LYS A 38 -0.65 6.73 24.79
N GLY A 39 -1.16 6.25 23.65
CA GLY A 39 -1.66 7.08 22.56
C GLY A 39 -1.33 6.62 21.13
N LYS A 40 -0.37 5.70 20.90
CA LYS A 40 0.06 5.35 19.53
C LYS A 40 0.09 3.86 19.17
N ALA A 41 0.13 2.92 20.12
CA ALA A 41 0.31 1.50 19.83
C ALA A 41 -0.72 0.61 20.54
N ARG A 42 -1.24 -0.40 19.82
CA ARG A 42 -2.21 -1.41 20.31
C ARG A 42 -1.68 -2.25 21.49
N LYS A 43 -0.38 -2.50 21.49
CA LYS A 43 0.34 -3.25 22.53
C LYS A 43 1.62 -2.49 22.80
N THR A 44 1.85 -2.16 24.07
CA THR A 44 3.13 -1.61 24.54
C THR A 44 3.80 -2.65 25.39
N GLU A 45 5.01 -3.04 25.02
CA GLU A 45 5.84 -4.00 25.76
C GLU A 45 6.96 -3.25 26.48
N VAL A 46 7.20 -3.59 27.74
CA VAL A 46 8.32 -3.09 28.53
C VAL A 46 9.03 -4.29 29.15
N ALA A 47 10.30 -4.46 28.83
CA ALA A 47 11.15 -5.46 29.46
C ALA A 47 11.36 -5.11 30.94
N MET A 48 11.11 -6.07 31.81
CA MET A 48 11.27 -5.93 33.27
C MET A 48 12.61 -6.47 33.76
N GLY A 49 13.33 -7.23 32.92
CA GLY A 49 14.61 -7.84 33.25
C GLY A 49 14.63 -9.34 32.97
N THR A 50 15.62 -10.04 33.54
CA THR A 50 15.80 -11.49 33.40
C THR A 50 15.87 -12.12 34.79
N VAL A 51 15.10 -13.19 35.03
CA VAL A 51 15.14 -13.98 36.27
C VAL A 51 15.34 -15.44 35.90
N ASN A 52 16.37 -16.09 36.43
CA ASN A 52 16.71 -17.50 36.15
C ASN A 52 16.78 -17.83 34.64
N GLY A 53 17.33 -16.92 33.85
CA GLY A 53 17.43 -17.06 32.38
C GLY A 53 16.14 -16.73 31.61
N MET A 54 15.01 -16.51 32.29
CA MET A 54 13.75 -16.12 31.67
C MET A 54 13.62 -14.60 31.58
N LYS A 55 13.35 -14.08 30.38
CA LYS A 55 13.07 -12.65 30.16
C LYS A 55 11.64 -12.35 30.59
N LEU A 56 11.48 -11.40 31.51
CA LEU A 56 10.18 -10.92 31.97
C LEU A 56 9.77 -9.67 31.21
N PHE A 57 8.52 -9.65 30.76
CA PHE A 57 7.94 -8.53 30.04
C PHE A 57 6.60 -8.15 30.67
N THR A 58 6.33 -6.86 30.76
CA THR A 58 4.98 -6.33 31.03
C THR A 58 4.39 -5.78 29.74
N TYR A 59 3.11 -6.07 29.54
CA TYR A 59 2.35 -5.60 28.39
C TYR A 59 1.21 -4.70 28.83
N GLY A 60 1.13 -3.52 28.25
CA GLY A 60 -0.10 -2.73 28.21
C GLY A 60 -0.86 -3.01 26.93
N ILE A 61 -2.09 -3.50 27.06
CA ILE A 61 -3.02 -3.59 25.94
C ILE A 61 -4.00 -2.44 26.07
N ASP A 62 -4.05 -1.59 25.05
CA ASP A 62 -5.08 -0.56 24.99
C ASP A 62 -6.37 -1.19 24.44
N GLU A 63 -7.26 -1.59 25.35
CA GLU A 63 -8.54 -2.19 24.99
C GLU A 63 -9.48 -1.21 24.29
N SER A 64 -9.25 0.11 24.39
CA SER A 64 -10.02 1.11 23.64
C SER A 64 -9.73 1.03 22.12
N ILE A 65 -8.61 0.43 21.71
CA ILE A 65 -8.29 0.18 20.30
C ILE A 65 -9.11 -1.00 19.74
N LYS A 66 -9.72 -1.86 20.59
CA LYS A 66 -10.67 -2.88 20.11
C LYS A 66 -11.92 -2.26 19.48
N SER A 67 -12.31 -1.03 19.85
CA SER A 67 -13.53 -0.37 19.35
C SER A 67 -13.35 0.45 18.06
N ARG A 68 -12.12 0.61 17.56
CA ARG A 68 -11.88 1.13 16.20
C ARG A 68 -11.56 -0.02 15.25
N SER A 69 -12.44 -1.01 15.15
CA SER A 69 -12.41 -1.86 13.95
C SER A 69 -12.67 -0.93 12.78
N ARG A 70 -11.68 -0.73 11.90
CA ARG A 70 -11.98 -0.08 10.62
C ARG A 70 -13.16 -0.85 10.01
N PRO A 71 -14.24 -0.16 9.59
CA PRO A 71 -15.37 -0.82 8.97
C PRO A 71 -14.87 -1.70 7.82
N LYS A 72 -15.48 -2.88 7.66
CA LYS A 72 -15.07 -3.80 6.60
C LYS A 72 -15.18 -3.08 5.25
N PRO A 73 -14.31 -3.39 4.26
CA PRO A 73 -14.37 -2.74 2.95
C PRO A 73 -15.77 -2.72 2.33
N GLU A 74 -16.54 -3.79 2.53
CA GLU A 74 -17.92 -3.91 2.06
C GLU A 74 -18.87 -2.95 2.77
N ASP A 75 -18.69 -2.74 4.08
CA ASP A 75 -19.49 -1.78 4.84
C ASP A 75 -19.12 -0.34 4.48
N ARG A 76 -17.85 -0.11 4.17
CA ARG A 76 -17.36 1.19 3.70
C ARG A 76 -17.96 1.58 2.36
N ILE A 77 -17.96 0.71 1.36
CA ILE A 77 -18.50 1.03 0.03
C ILE A 77 -20.03 1.22 0.09
N ARG A 78 -20.74 0.44 0.91
CA ARG A 78 -22.18 0.64 1.13
C ARG A 78 -22.52 1.99 1.77
N ALA A 79 -21.61 2.53 2.59
CA ALA A 79 -21.78 3.84 3.20
C ALA A 79 -21.47 5.03 2.26
N MET A 80 -20.98 4.78 1.04
CA MET A 80 -20.63 5.85 0.08
C MET A 80 -21.82 6.39 -0.71
N GLY A 81 -23.02 5.84 -0.53
CA GLY A 81 -24.23 6.34 -1.18
C GLY A 81 -24.32 6.09 -2.69
N LEU A 82 -23.44 5.22 -3.23
CA LEU A 82 -23.51 4.81 -4.63
C LEU A 82 -24.76 3.97 -4.91
N GLU A 83 -25.16 3.89 -6.17
CA GLU A 83 -26.26 3.04 -6.58
C GLU A 83 -26.02 1.58 -6.18
N LYS A 84 -27.12 0.88 -5.85
CA LYS A 84 -27.06 -0.50 -5.36
C LYS A 84 -26.32 -1.44 -6.32
N VAL A 85 -26.57 -1.32 -7.62
CA VAL A 85 -25.93 -2.15 -8.65
C VAL A 85 -24.40 -1.95 -8.69
N VAL A 86 -23.94 -0.70 -8.55
CA VAL A 86 -22.51 -0.35 -8.53
C VAL A 86 -21.87 -0.87 -7.24
N THR A 87 -22.54 -0.65 -6.12
CA THR A 87 -22.11 -1.12 -4.80
C THR A 87 -21.96 -2.64 -4.76
N GLU A 88 -22.94 -3.39 -5.28
CA GLU A 88 -22.92 -4.85 -5.31
C GLU A 88 -21.81 -5.38 -6.21
N LYS A 89 -21.57 -4.74 -7.36
CA LYS A 89 -20.45 -5.08 -8.24
C LYS A 89 -19.11 -4.92 -7.52
N ILE A 90 -18.88 -3.76 -6.90
CA ILE A 90 -17.63 -3.50 -6.16
C ILE A 90 -17.48 -4.47 -4.98
N VAL A 91 -18.57 -4.82 -4.29
CA VAL A 91 -18.53 -5.86 -3.23
C VAL A 91 -18.12 -7.23 -3.78
N SER A 92 -18.55 -7.62 -4.99
CA SER A 92 -18.07 -8.83 -5.65
C SER A 92 -16.57 -8.75 -5.91
N GLU A 93 -16.10 -7.64 -6.47
CA GLU A 93 -14.68 -7.42 -6.77
C GLU A 93 -13.80 -7.38 -5.51
N ILE A 94 -14.34 -6.94 -4.37
CA ILE A 94 -13.68 -7.06 -3.05
C ILE A 94 -13.53 -8.53 -2.66
N LYS A 95 -14.59 -9.33 -2.78
CA LYS A 95 -14.54 -10.77 -2.45
C LYS A 95 -13.58 -11.55 -3.35
N GLU A 96 -13.46 -11.14 -4.60
CA GLU A 96 -12.50 -11.66 -5.58
C GLU A 96 -11.06 -11.18 -5.34
N GLY A 97 -10.84 -10.22 -4.42
CA GLY A 97 -9.53 -9.67 -4.12
C GLY A 97 -9.01 -8.62 -5.10
N LYS A 98 -9.80 -8.25 -6.12
CA LYS A 98 -9.46 -7.21 -7.11
C LYS A 98 -9.48 -5.80 -6.51
N VAL A 99 -10.41 -5.56 -5.58
CA VAL A 99 -10.55 -4.29 -4.85
C VAL A 99 -10.18 -4.51 -3.39
N THR A 100 -9.40 -3.58 -2.83
CA THR A 100 -8.90 -3.65 -1.45
C THR A 100 -9.25 -2.39 -0.67
N SER A 101 -9.11 -2.42 0.66
CA SER A 101 -9.34 -1.23 1.50
C SER A 101 -8.54 0.01 1.05
N ARG A 102 -7.39 -0.17 0.37
CA ARG A 102 -6.57 0.94 -0.14
C ARG A 102 -7.17 1.60 -1.37
N HIS A 103 -7.89 0.85 -2.20
CA HIS A 103 -8.64 1.39 -3.33
C HIS A 103 -9.77 2.31 -2.83
N LEU A 104 -10.48 1.85 -1.80
CA LEU A 104 -11.52 2.64 -1.13
C LEU A 104 -10.96 3.90 -0.45
N ASP A 105 -9.75 3.83 0.13
CA ASP A 105 -9.10 5.01 0.72
C ASP A 105 -8.81 6.08 -0.35
N ASP A 106 -8.38 5.70 -1.54
CA ASP A 106 -8.09 6.64 -2.61
C ASP A 106 -9.36 7.25 -3.21
N LEU A 107 -10.43 6.45 -3.34
CA LEU A 107 -11.76 6.95 -3.70
C LEU A 107 -12.26 8.01 -2.70
N VAL A 108 -12.13 7.77 -1.40
CA VAL A 108 -12.52 8.76 -0.36
C VAL A 108 -11.66 10.03 -0.43
N LYS A 109 -10.35 9.89 -0.66
CA LYS A 109 -9.42 11.04 -0.74
C LYS A 109 -9.69 11.98 -1.92
N THR A 110 -10.42 11.54 -2.94
CA THR A 110 -10.85 12.45 -4.02
C THR A 110 -11.74 13.57 -3.48
N ASN A 111 -12.41 13.36 -2.33
CA ASN A 111 -13.45 14.25 -1.79
C ASN A 111 -14.63 14.46 -2.75
N LEU A 112 -14.83 13.58 -3.74
CA LEU A 112 -15.88 13.69 -4.77
C LEU A 112 -17.01 12.65 -4.60
N ILE A 113 -17.01 11.86 -3.52
CA ILE A 113 -18.01 10.78 -3.31
C ILE A 113 -19.45 11.29 -3.39
N GLU A 114 -19.73 12.45 -2.80
CA GLU A 114 -21.07 13.03 -2.81
C GLU A 114 -21.50 13.39 -4.24
N GLU A 115 -20.60 13.95 -5.05
CA GLU A 115 -20.89 14.26 -6.45
C GLU A 115 -21.03 13.01 -7.31
N ILE A 116 -20.18 12.01 -7.09
CA ILE A 116 -20.27 10.72 -7.79
C ILE A 116 -21.62 10.06 -7.49
N SER A 117 -22.09 10.10 -6.24
CA SER A 117 -23.37 9.49 -5.84
C SER A 117 -24.61 10.08 -6.52
N LYS A 118 -24.50 11.30 -7.08
CA LYS A 118 -25.59 11.99 -7.81
C LYS A 118 -25.66 11.58 -9.29
N LEU A 119 -24.64 10.90 -9.81
CA LEU A 119 -24.58 10.46 -11.21
C LEU A 119 -25.37 9.16 -11.40
N ASP A 120 -25.67 8.80 -12.65
CA ASP A 120 -26.25 7.49 -12.97
C ASP A 120 -25.26 6.34 -12.73
N SER A 121 -25.79 5.13 -12.51
CA SER A 121 -25.01 3.91 -12.29
C SER A 121 -23.89 3.66 -13.30
N LYS A 122 -24.07 4.00 -14.58
CA LYS A 122 -23.04 3.77 -15.60
C LYS A 122 -21.85 4.70 -15.36
N SER A 123 -22.11 5.99 -15.16
CA SER A 123 -21.06 6.97 -14.85
C SER A 123 -20.37 6.68 -13.51
N GLN A 124 -21.13 6.28 -12.49
CA GLN A 124 -20.56 5.85 -11.20
C GLN A 124 -19.60 4.67 -11.37
N GLN A 125 -19.99 3.67 -12.17
CA GLN A 125 -19.15 2.51 -12.44
C GLN A 125 -17.88 2.88 -13.21
N GLU A 126 -17.97 3.75 -14.22
CA GLU A 126 -16.82 4.18 -15.02
C GLU A 126 -15.79 4.95 -14.18
N ILE A 127 -16.25 5.87 -13.33
CA ILE A 127 -15.39 6.65 -12.44
C ILE A 127 -14.72 5.78 -11.39
N THR A 128 -15.49 4.91 -10.72
CA THR A 128 -14.95 4.01 -9.69
C THR A 128 -13.94 3.02 -10.28
N GLN A 129 -14.24 2.46 -11.46
CA GLN A 129 -13.30 1.58 -12.17
C GLN A 129 -12.02 2.32 -12.54
N THR A 130 -12.12 3.53 -13.09
CA THR A 130 -10.96 4.36 -13.46
C THR A 130 -10.07 4.65 -12.25
N LEU A 131 -10.66 4.99 -11.10
CA LEU A 131 -9.91 5.24 -9.87
C LEU A 131 -9.22 3.97 -9.35
N PHE A 132 -9.86 2.81 -9.48
CA PHE A 132 -9.27 1.55 -9.08
C PHE A 132 -8.13 1.12 -10.02
N ASP A 133 -8.33 1.30 -11.33
CA ASP A 133 -7.31 1.01 -12.34
C ASP A 133 -6.09 1.92 -12.17
N ASN A 134 -6.28 3.21 -11.89
CA ASN A 134 -5.19 4.15 -11.58
C ASN A 134 -4.36 3.70 -10.36
N LYS A 135 -5.01 3.13 -9.34
CA LYS A 135 -4.33 2.61 -8.14
C LYS A 135 -3.52 1.36 -8.47
N ASN A 136 -4.10 0.44 -9.23
CA ASN A 136 -3.41 -0.76 -9.69
C ASN A 136 -2.22 -0.41 -10.59
N GLU A 137 -2.39 0.56 -11.48
CA GLU A 137 -1.36 1.08 -12.35
C GLU A 137 -0.21 1.71 -11.56
N ARG A 138 -0.49 2.48 -10.50
CA ARG A 138 0.54 3.03 -9.62
C ARG A 138 1.39 1.95 -8.95
N ASN A 139 0.75 0.87 -8.47
CA ASN A 139 1.48 -0.23 -7.83
C ASN A 139 2.31 -1.02 -8.85
N ALA A 140 1.77 -1.25 -10.05
CA ALA A 140 2.48 -1.89 -11.14
C ALA A 140 3.71 -1.05 -11.54
N LYS A 141 3.53 0.26 -11.78
CA LYS A 141 4.62 1.19 -12.06
C LYS A 141 5.72 1.16 -11.01
N ASN A 142 5.37 1.24 -9.72
CA ASN A 142 6.38 1.17 -8.66
C ASN A 142 7.16 -0.16 -8.67
N THR A 143 6.46 -1.27 -8.92
CA THR A 143 7.09 -2.61 -8.98
C THR A 143 8.05 -2.70 -10.16
N GLU A 144 7.67 -2.13 -11.30
CA GLU A 144 8.51 -2.07 -12.50
C GLU A 144 9.73 -1.17 -12.28
N ASP A 145 9.55 0.04 -11.75
CA ASP A 145 10.63 0.99 -11.45
C ASP A 145 11.65 0.38 -10.47
N ILE A 146 11.17 -0.28 -9.41
CA ILE A 146 12.04 -1.01 -8.46
C ILE A 146 12.76 -2.15 -9.18
N SER A 147 12.07 -2.91 -10.04
CA SER A 147 12.68 -4.03 -10.77
C SER A 147 13.79 -3.54 -11.69
N VAL A 148 13.61 -2.41 -12.39
CA VAL A 148 14.65 -1.77 -13.22
C VAL A 148 15.88 -1.44 -12.38
N VAL A 149 15.70 -0.79 -11.23
CA VAL A 149 16.82 -0.40 -10.35
C VAL A 149 17.57 -1.63 -9.83
N ILE A 150 16.87 -2.70 -9.46
CA ILE A 150 17.52 -3.94 -8.99
C ILE A 150 18.30 -4.62 -10.13
N LEU A 151 17.73 -4.68 -11.34
CA LEU A 151 18.41 -5.22 -12.53
C LEU A 151 19.67 -4.43 -12.88
N GLN A 152 19.61 -3.09 -12.79
CA GLN A 152 20.77 -2.20 -13.00
C GLN A 152 21.91 -2.45 -11.99
N ASN A 153 21.58 -2.91 -10.78
CA ASN A 153 22.56 -3.30 -9.76
C ASN A 153 23.07 -4.75 -9.91
N GLY A 154 22.77 -5.42 -11.03
CA GLY A 154 23.32 -6.72 -11.39
C GLY A 154 22.60 -7.93 -10.79
N THR A 155 21.47 -7.73 -10.08
CA THR A 155 20.66 -8.85 -9.60
C THR A 155 19.67 -9.28 -10.68
N ILE A 156 19.90 -10.46 -11.25
CA ILE A 156 19.07 -11.02 -12.32
C ILE A 156 18.15 -12.10 -11.74
N SER A 157 16.84 -11.96 -11.95
CA SER A 157 15.86 -13.03 -11.70
C SER A 157 14.69 -12.92 -12.68
N ASN A 158 14.08 -14.06 -13.03
CA ASN A 158 12.97 -14.10 -13.97
C ASN A 158 11.83 -13.15 -13.56
N TYR A 159 11.50 -13.11 -12.27
CA TYR A 159 10.46 -12.22 -11.75
C TYR A 159 10.75 -10.74 -12.02
N LEU A 160 12.00 -10.30 -11.80
CA LEU A 160 12.41 -8.91 -12.03
C LEU A 160 12.43 -8.59 -13.53
N THR A 161 12.90 -9.53 -14.36
CA THR A 161 12.93 -9.39 -15.82
C THR A 161 11.52 -9.28 -16.40
N GLU A 162 10.56 -10.10 -15.94
CA GLU A 162 9.16 -10.03 -16.38
C GLU A 162 8.49 -8.71 -16.03
N ASN A 163 8.76 -8.18 -14.82
CA ASN A 163 8.26 -6.87 -14.43
C ASN A 163 8.86 -5.76 -15.30
N TRP A 164 10.18 -5.77 -15.51
CA TRP A 164 10.84 -4.81 -16.40
C TRP A 164 10.26 -4.87 -17.83
N TYR A 165 10.11 -6.07 -18.38
CA TYR A 165 9.53 -6.29 -19.71
C TYR A 165 8.10 -5.73 -19.80
N SER A 166 7.27 -6.01 -18.80
CA SER A 166 5.90 -5.51 -18.74
C SER A 166 5.84 -3.98 -18.71
N GLY A 167 6.73 -3.34 -17.94
CA GLY A 167 6.81 -1.88 -17.86
C GLY A 167 7.31 -1.22 -19.13
N LEU A 168 8.29 -1.84 -19.80
CA LEU A 168 8.76 -1.43 -21.11
C LEU A 168 7.63 -1.49 -22.15
N LEU A 169 6.93 -2.63 -22.23
CA LEU A 169 5.82 -2.83 -23.16
C LEU A 169 4.72 -1.79 -22.95
N ARG A 170 4.33 -1.56 -21.70
CA ARG A 170 3.34 -0.52 -21.37
C ARG A 170 3.78 0.87 -21.80
N THR A 171 5.06 1.21 -21.60
CA THR A 171 5.62 2.51 -21.98
C THR A 171 5.58 2.70 -23.50
N ILE A 172 5.94 1.67 -24.27
CA ILE A 172 5.89 1.69 -25.74
C ILE A 172 4.45 1.89 -26.23
N ILE A 173 3.48 1.16 -25.67
CA ILE A 173 2.07 1.29 -26.05
C ILE A 173 1.56 2.71 -25.77
N LYS A 174 1.85 3.25 -24.58
CA LYS A 174 1.46 4.62 -24.20
C LYS A 174 2.08 5.66 -25.13
N LEU A 175 3.36 5.53 -25.43
CA LEU A 175 4.04 6.45 -26.35
C LEU A 175 3.38 6.44 -27.73
N SER A 176 3.05 5.26 -28.27
CA SER A 176 2.36 5.13 -29.56
C SER A 176 1.00 5.84 -29.57
N GLN A 177 0.23 5.69 -28.49
CA GLN A 177 -1.05 6.39 -28.32
C GLN A 177 -0.87 7.91 -28.28
N GLN A 178 0.12 8.40 -27.52
CA GLN A 178 0.40 9.84 -27.41
C GLN A 178 0.97 10.43 -28.71
N ALA A 179 1.72 9.64 -29.48
CA ALA A 179 2.25 10.04 -30.79
C ALA A 179 1.16 10.09 -31.88
N SER A 180 0.00 9.46 -31.65
CA SER A 180 -1.14 9.43 -32.57
C SER A 180 -2.09 10.62 -32.37
N VAL A 181 -1.64 11.68 -31.70
CA VAL A 181 -2.43 12.89 -31.47
C VAL A 181 -2.81 13.58 -32.79
N ASN A 182 -3.98 14.22 -32.84
CA ASN A 182 -4.44 14.94 -34.02
C ASN A 182 -3.41 16.01 -34.43
N LYS A 183 -3.12 16.10 -35.73
CA LYS A 183 -2.19 17.08 -36.31
C LYS A 183 -2.54 18.52 -35.91
N GLU A 184 -3.83 18.83 -35.80
CA GLU A 184 -4.32 20.14 -35.37
C GLU A 184 -3.78 20.53 -33.97
N ILE A 185 -3.58 19.56 -33.07
CA ILE A 185 -3.00 19.84 -31.73
C ILE A 185 -1.50 20.16 -31.84
N LEU A 186 -0.80 19.56 -32.80
CA LEU A 186 0.61 19.86 -33.05
C LEU A 186 0.81 21.25 -33.62
N ASP A 187 -0.14 21.70 -34.45
CA ASP A 187 -0.12 23.03 -35.08
C ASP A 187 -0.40 24.16 -34.05
N GLU A 188 -1.06 23.85 -32.93
CA GLU A 188 -1.35 24.77 -31.82
C GLU A 188 -0.21 24.88 -30.79
N LEU A 189 0.88 24.11 -30.93
CA LEU A 189 2.02 24.17 -30.02
C LEU A 189 2.80 25.47 -30.23
N SER A 190 3.23 26.10 -29.13
CA SER A 190 4.16 27.23 -29.23
C SER A 190 5.51 26.79 -29.80
N ASP A 191 6.27 27.73 -30.38
CA ASP A 191 7.62 27.44 -30.90
C ASP A 191 8.54 26.80 -29.85
N GLU A 192 8.41 27.22 -28.59
CA GLU A 192 9.16 26.67 -27.46
C GLU A 192 8.78 25.22 -27.17
N GLN A 193 7.48 24.91 -27.16
CA GLN A 193 6.98 23.55 -26.96
C GLN A 193 7.38 22.63 -28.11
N ASN A 194 7.29 23.12 -29.34
CA ASN A 194 7.71 22.40 -30.54
C ASN A 194 9.22 22.12 -30.53
N CYS A 195 10.04 23.11 -30.17
CA CYS A 195 11.48 22.95 -30.05
C CYS A 195 11.84 21.90 -28.99
N TYR A 196 11.21 21.98 -27.81
CA TYR A 196 11.45 21.06 -26.71
C TYR A 196 11.04 19.62 -27.06
N LEU A 197 9.82 19.41 -27.57
CA LEU A 197 9.33 18.08 -27.97
C LEU A 197 10.18 17.49 -29.10
N THR A 198 10.62 18.31 -30.06
CA THR A 198 11.54 17.87 -31.12
C THR A 198 12.87 17.40 -30.53
N GLY A 199 13.42 18.13 -29.55
CA GLY A 199 14.63 17.72 -28.82
C GLY A 199 14.45 16.38 -28.13
N CYS A 200 13.43 16.25 -27.28
CA CYS A 200 13.14 15.00 -26.56
C CYS A 200 12.91 13.80 -27.50
N THR A 201 12.25 14.03 -28.64
CA THR A 201 11.98 12.98 -29.63
C THR A 201 13.26 12.48 -30.31
N LYS A 202 14.22 13.38 -30.58
CA LYS A 202 15.54 13.00 -31.12
C LYS A 202 16.33 12.14 -30.14
N ASP A 203 16.35 12.51 -28.86
CA ASP A 203 17.03 11.75 -27.82
C ASP A 203 16.38 10.36 -27.64
N LEU A 204 15.05 10.31 -27.67
CA LEU A 204 14.30 9.06 -27.58
C LEU A 204 14.62 8.11 -28.74
N LYS A 205 14.72 8.63 -29.97
CA LYS A 205 15.10 7.83 -31.14
C LYS A 205 16.45 7.13 -30.91
N LEU A 206 17.46 7.87 -30.43
CA LEU A 206 18.78 7.31 -30.15
C LEU A 206 18.73 6.18 -29.12
N ILE A 207 17.95 6.36 -28.05
CA ILE A 207 17.76 5.34 -27.02
C ILE A 207 17.10 4.08 -27.60
N LEU A 208 16.05 4.24 -28.40
CA LEU A 208 15.34 3.12 -29.04
C LEU A 208 16.24 2.38 -30.03
N ASP A 209 17.03 3.08 -30.84
CA ASP A 209 17.98 2.48 -31.78
C ASP A 209 19.04 1.64 -31.04
N ASN A 210 19.58 2.16 -29.94
CA ASN A 210 20.53 1.40 -29.11
C ASN A 210 19.89 0.16 -28.48
N MET A 211 18.65 0.30 -28.00
CA MET A 211 17.91 -0.82 -27.44
C MET A 211 17.65 -1.91 -28.47
N LEU A 212 17.27 -1.55 -29.69
CA LEU A 212 17.07 -2.50 -30.80
C LEU A 212 18.36 -3.27 -31.13
N LYS A 213 19.51 -2.59 -31.15
CA LYS A 213 20.82 -3.23 -31.34
C LYS A 213 21.14 -4.22 -30.22
N SER A 214 20.83 -3.87 -28.97
CA SER A 214 21.04 -4.77 -27.82
C SER A 214 20.11 -5.99 -27.84
N LEU A 215 18.90 -5.85 -28.39
CA LEU A 215 17.92 -6.93 -28.49
C LEU A 215 18.19 -7.85 -29.70
N ASN A 216 18.79 -7.33 -30.77
CA ASN A 216 19.13 -8.07 -31.99
C ASN A 216 20.64 -7.94 -32.31
N PRO A 217 21.53 -8.55 -31.51
CA PRO A 217 22.97 -8.38 -31.67
C PRO A 217 23.50 -8.91 -33.01
N ASP A 218 22.76 -9.82 -33.67
CA ASP A 218 23.17 -10.46 -34.94
C ASP A 218 22.73 -9.70 -36.21
N GLN A 219 22.12 -8.51 -36.09
CA GLN A 219 21.62 -7.70 -37.23
C GLN A 219 22.40 -6.39 -37.48
N VAL A 220 23.60 -6.24 -36.90
CA VAL A 220 24.48 -5.06 -37.08
C VAL A 220 25.76 -5.43 -37.81
#